data_AF-A0A2E6YBL0-F1
#
_entry.id   AF-A0A2E6YBL0-F1
#
_cell.length_a   1.000
_cell.length_b   1.000
_cell.length_c   1.000
_cell.angle_alpha   90.00
_cell.angle_beta   90.00
_cell.angle_gamma   90.00
#
_symmetry.space_group_name_H-M   'P 1'
#
loop_
_entity.id
_entity.type
_entity.pdbx_description
1 polymer ?
#
loop_
_entity_poly.entity_id
_entity_poly.type
_entity_poly.pdbx_seq_one_letter_code
_entity_poly.pdbx_strand_id
1 'polypeptide(L)'
;MHWIEYDQTKIKPIVDLGYPGQEPEDKMKDCPFELEETPTIAYREDPDRPKVIKNAFQVCECELNDNPEDFYYKGTEDTEYLLLKINHIFLRERWRKNLDLGDDMKIPNMPISFGFRNANQFWFAKHKKAFWLPTPEGKGAKHDAVMYIANRIDTEVKFTENACKQLTGIPKVFVKTVLKGIIKEAKKEGITEINQSFVEMINQRRSGKA
;
A
#
# COMPACT_ATOMS: atom_id res chain seq x y z
N MET A 1 8.90 -4.72 -11.79
CA MET A 1 8.44 -5.77 -10.85
C MET A 1 6.97 -6.07 -11.09
N HIS A 2 6.58 -7.34 -11.18
CA HIS A 2 5.22 -7.75 -11.56
C HIS A 2 4.59 -8.61 -10.47
N TRP A 3 3.31 -8.37 -10.16
CA TRP A 3 2.52 -9.25 -9.33
C TRP A 3 1.46 -9.93 -10.18
N ILE A 4 1.48 -11.26 -10.17
CA ILE A 4 0.61 -12.11 -10.96
C ILE A 4 -0.26 -12.95 -10.03
N GLU A 5 -1.45 -13.29 -10.49
CA GLU A 5 -2.30 -14.24 -9.78
C GLU A 5 -1.70 -15.66 -9.85
N TYR A 6 -1.89 -16.43 -8.79
CA TYR A 6 -1.47 -17.81 -8.70
C TYR A 6 -2.18 -18.63 -9.78
N ASP A 7 -1.36 -19.34 -10.55
CA ASP A 7 -1.77 -20.28 -11.58
C ASP A 7 -0.84 -21.49 -11.51
N GLN A 8 -1.37 -22.63 -11.06
CA GLN A 8 -0.59 -23.85 -10.90
C GLN A 8 0.08 -24.30 -12.20
N THR A 9 -0.56 -24.02 -13.35
CA THR A 9 -0.03 -24.42 -14.66
C THR A 9 1.24 -23.66 -15.04
N LYS A 10 1.44 -22.47 -14.45
CA LYS A 10 2.61 -21.62 -14.72
C LYS A 10 3.78 -21.86 -13.76
N ILE A 11 3.59 -22.59 -12.66
CA ILE A 11 4.63 -22.77 -11.63
C ILE A 11 5.89 -23.42 -12.20
N LYS A 12 5.75 -24.53 -12.93
CA LYS A 12 6.90 -25.23 -13.51
C LYS A 12 7.66 -24.33 -14.51
N PRO A 13 7.00 -23.71 -15.51
CA PRO A 13 7.66 -22.75 -16.39
C PRO A 13 8.35 -21.59 -15.66
N ILE A 14 7.76 -21.04 -14.59
CA ILE A 14 8.39 -19.97 -13.77
C ILE A 14 9.68 -20.48 -13.11
N VAL A 15 9.68 -21.71 -12.60
CA VAL A 15 10.89 -22.33 -12.02
C VAL A 15 11.95 -22.55 -13.10
N ASP A 16 11.54 -23.01 -14.28
CA ASP A 16 12.44 -23.26 -15.41
C ASP A 16 13.13 -21.95 -15.87
N LEU A 17 12.43 -20.81 -15.90
CA LEU A 17 13.03 -19.48 -16.16
C LEU A 17 14.12 -19.08 -15.14
N GLY A 18 14.02 -19.60 -13.91
CA GLY A 18 14.98 -19.37 -12.84
C GLY A 18 16.26 -20.21 -12.95
N TYR A 19 16.36 -21.11 -13.93
CA TYR A 19 17.54 -21.95 -14.11
C TYR A 19 18.77 -21.09 -14.47
N PRO A 20 19.90 -21.22 -13.76
CA PRO A 20 21.10 -20.45 -14.04
C PRO A 20 21.82 -20.94 -15.30
N GLY A 21 22.60 -20.07 -15.95
CA GLY A 21 23.48 -20.46 -17.06
C GLY A 21 22.81 -20.58 -18.44
N GLN A 22 21.59 -20.06 -18.60
CA GLN A 22 20.94 -19.90 -19.90
C GLN A 22 20.94 -18.42 -20.30
N GLU A 23 21.17 -18.15 -21.58
CA GLU A 23 21.08 -16.80 -22.15
C GLU A 23 19.65 -16.25 -22.06
N PRO A 24 19.47 -14.92 -21.88
CA PRO A 24 18.15 -14.30 -21.79
C PRO A 24 17.23 -14.65 -22.97
N GLU A 25 17.75 -14.67 -24.20
CA GLU A 25 16.97 -14.96 -25.41
C GLU A 25 16.41 -16.39 -25.40
N ASP A 26 17.18 -17.36 -24.88
CA ASP A 26 16.73 -18.74 -24.76
C ASP A 26 15.66 -18.89 -23.68
N LYS A 27 15.83 -18.22 -22.54
CA LYS A 27 14.80 -18.17 -21.48
C LYS A 27 13.49 -17.59 -22.01
N MET A 28 13.57 -16.54 -22.81
CA MET A 28 12.39 -15.86 -23.34
C MET A 28 11.56 -16.72 -24.29
N LYS A 29 12.14 -17.74 -24.95
CA LYS A 29 11.40 -18.68 -25.81
C LYS A 29 10.36 -19.48 -25.03
N ASP A 30 10.67 -19.81 -23.77
CA ASP A 30 9.82 -20.59 -22.88
C ASP A 30 9.03 -19.73 -21.89
N CYS A 31 8.99 -18.40 -22.09
CA CYS A 31 8.26 -17.50 -21.22
C CYS A 31 6.75 -17.83 -21.24
N PRO A 32 6.12 -18.16 -20.09
CA PRO A 32 4.72 -18.54 -20.03
C PRO A 32 3.76 -17.33 -20.03
N PHE A 33 4.29 -16.12 -20.24
CA PHE A 33 3.57 -14.87 -20.09
C PHE A 33 3.45 -14.12 -21.41
N GLU A 34 2.26 -13.61 -21.69
CA GLU A 34 2.07 -12.59 -22.71
C GLU A 34 2.61 -11.25 -22.19
N LEU A 35 3.43 -10.59 -23.00
CA LEU A 35 4.03 -9.30 -22.70
C LEU A 35 3.34 -8.19 -23.49
N GLU A 36 3.26 -7.00 -22.90
CA GLU A 36 2.74 -5.80 -23.54
C GLU A 36 3.61 -4.58 -23.22
N GLU A 37 3.38 -3.50 -23.96
CA GLU A 37 4.07 -2.23 -23.70
C GLU A 37 3.74 -1.68 -22.31
N THR A 38 4.72 -1.03 -21.71
CA THR A 38 4.52 -0.34 -20.44
C THR A 38 3.41 0.74 -20.55
N PRO A 39 2.62 0.97 -19.47
CA PRO A 39 1.71 2.10 -19.37
C PRO A 39 2.41 3.46 -19.52
N THR A 40 3.67 3.59 -19.08
CA THR A 40 4.46 4.81 -19.18
C THR A 40 5.00 4.97 -20.59
N ILE A 41 4.39 5.85 -21.38
CA ILE A 41 4.72 6.05 -22.80
C ILE A 41 6.22 6.36 -23.01
N ALA A 42 6.80 7.18 -22.14
CA ALA A 42 8.21 7.57 -22.23
C ALA A 42 9.19 6.39 -22.05
N TYR A 43 8.75 5.26 -21.48
CA TYR A 43 9.58 4.08 -21.25
C TYR A 43 9.47 3.02 -22.36
N ARG A 44 8.62 3.21 -23.37
CA ARG A 44 8.38 2.18 -24.41
C ARG A 44 9.52 2.04 -25.41
N GLU A 45 10.20 3.14 -25.69
CA GLU A 45 11.35 3.20 -26.61
C GLU A 45 12.68 3.11 -25.86
N ASP A 46 12.64 2.94 -24.53
CA ASP A 46 13.83 2.84 -23.69
C ASP A 46 14.34 1.39 -23.70
N PRO A 47 15.52 1.11 -24.30
CA PRO A 47 16.03 -0.26 -24.42
C PRO A 47 16.34 -0.90 -23.06
N ASP A 48 16.53 -0.10 -22.00
CA ASP A 48 16.81 -0.58 -20.64
C ASP A 48 15.51 -0.92 -19.87
N ARG A 49 14.34 -0.66 -20.48
CA ARG A 49 13.03 -0.92 -19.88
C ARG A 49 12.35 -2.11 -20.56
N PRO A 50 12.21 -3.25 -19.86
CA PRO A 50 11.52 -4.39 -20.43
C PRO A 50 10.01 -4.16 -20.53
N LYS A 51 9.38 -4.90 -21.43
CA LYS A 51 7.92 -5.03 -21.50
C LYS A 51 7.33 -5.55 -20.20
N VAL A 52 6.04 -5.30 -20.01
CA VAL A 52 5.31 -5.71 -18.81
C VAL A 52 4.47 -6.96 -19.05
N ILE A 53 4.25 -7.76 -18.00
CA ILE A 53 3.35 -8.92 -18.09
C ILE A 53 1.90 -8.42 -18.20
N LYS A 54 1.24 -8.74 -19.33
CA LYS A 54 -0.11 -8.28 -19.66
C LYS A 54 -1.18 -8.64 -18.63
N ASN A 55 -1.04 -9.80 -17.98
CA ASN A 55 -2.01 -10.27 -16.99
C ASN A 55 -1.56 -10.04 -15.54
N ALA A 56 -0.46 -9.30 -15.31
CA ALA A 56 -0.10 -8.86 -13.98
C ALA A 56 -1.19 -7.93 -13.43
N PHE A 57 -1.62 -8.19 -12.20
CA PHE A 57 -2.64 -7.38 -11.54
C PHE A 57 -2.07 -6.05 -11.05
N GLN A 58 -0.79 -6.03 -10.68
CA GLN A 58 -0.03 -4.85 -10.29
C GLN A 58 1.35 -4.89 -10.96
N VAL A 59 1.84 -3.73 -11.38
CA VAL A 59 3.16 -3.54 -11.96
C VAL A 59 3.83 -2.36 -11.28
N CYS A 60 5.03 -2.56 -10.75
CA CYS A 60 5.89 -1.47 -10.31
C CYS A 60 6.99 -1.29 -11.34
N GLU A 61 7.09 -0.08 -11.87
CA GLU A 61 8.22 0.35 -12.67
C GLU A 61 9.32 0.81 -11.74
N CYS A 62 10.50 0.20 -11.87
CA CYS A 62 11.59 0.41 -10.94
C CYS A 62 12.88 0.73 -11.69
N GLU A 63 13.72 1.53 -11.07
CA GLU A 63 15.13 1.71 -11.40
C GLU A 63 15.99 0.89 -10.45
N LEU A 64 17.05 0.27 -10.99
CA LEU A 64 18.12 -0.25 -10.15
C LEU A 64 18.83 0.95 -9.51
N ASN A 65 18.93 0.95 -8.18
CA ASN A 65 19.80 1.85 -7.45
C ASN A 65 21.05 1.05 -7.06
N ASP A 66 22.14 1.28 -7.77
CA ASP A 66 23.45 0.67 -7.55
C ASP A 66 24.36 1.52 -6.67
N ASN A 67 23.87 2.63 -6.11
CA ASN A 67 24.63 3.48 -5.20
C ASN A 67 24.77 2.82 -3.82
N PRO A 68 25.97 2.38 -3.41
CA PRO A 68 26.18 1.72 -2.13
C PRO A 68 26.04 2.65 -0.92
N GLU A 69 26.06 3.97 -1.13
CA GLU A 69 25.89 4.94 -0.03
C GLU A 69 24.42 5.09 0.39
N ASP A 70 23.47 4.80 -0.50
CA ASP A 70 22.04 4.98 -0.24
C ASP A 70 21.46 3.91 0.69
N PHE A 71 22.09 2.72 0.71
CA PHE A 71 21.69 1.63 1.60
C PHE A 71 22.87 0.70 1.88
N TYR A 72 23.16 0.50 3.17
CA TYR A 72 24.18 -0.43 3.63
C TYR A 72 23.57 -1.47 4.58
N TYR A 73 23.53 -2.73 4.15
CA TYR A 73 23.13 -3.84 5.00
C TYR A 73 24.34 -4.38 5.77
N LYS A 74 24.34 -4.18 7.09
CA LYS A 74 25.45 -4.58 7.97
C LYS A 74 25.44 -6.11 8.15
N GLY A 75 26.39 -6.84 7.56
CA GLY A 75 26.56 -8.26 7.84
C GLY A 75 27.17 -9.13 6.73
N THR A 76 27.40 -8.61 5.53
CA THR A 76 28.04 -9.35 4.43
C THR A 76 29.12 -8.47 3.78
N GLU A 77 30.28 -9.04 3.47
CA GLU A 77 31.32 -8.36 2.68
C GLU A 77 30.90 -8.20 1.21
N ASP A 78 30.00 -9.08 0.74
CA ASP A 78 29.40 -9.07 -0.59
C ASP A 78 27.93 -8.59 -0.57
N THR A 79 27.50 -7.97 -1.66
CA THR A 79 26.13 -7.46 -1.83
C THR A 79 25.19 -8.58 -2.27
N GLU A 80 24.40 -9.13 -1.35
CA GLU A 80 23.37 -10.14 -1.67
C GLU A 80 21.97 -9.55 -1.95
N TYR A 81 21.88 -8.23 -2.19
CA TYR A 81 20.61 -7.52 -2.37
C TYR A 81 20.61 -6.61 -3.59
N LEU A 82 19.42 -6.37 -4.13
CA LEU A 82 19.16 -5.37 -5.16
C LEU A 82 18.30 -4.25 -4.55
N LEU A 83 18.77 -3.01 -4.62
CA LEU A 83 17.97 -1.86 -4.23
C LEU A 83 17.21 -1.35 -5.46
N LEU A 84 15.89 -1.29 -5.36
CA LEU A 84 15.02 -0.83 -6.43
C LEU A 84 14.29 0.44 -6.01
N LYS A 85 14.49 1.53 -6.75
CA LYS A 85 13.69 2.74 -6.62
C LYS A 85 12.41 2.59 -7.43
N ILE A 86 11.25 2.70 -6.79
CA ILE A 86 9.95 2.61 -7.45
C ILE A 86 9.58 3.98 -8.02
N ASN A 87 9.34 4.06 -9.32
CA ASN A 87 8.91 5.28 -10.01
C ASN A 87 7.38 5.35 -10.12
N HIS A 88 6.77 4.26 -10.59
CA HIS A 88 5.32 4.17 -10.78
C HIS A 88 4.78 2.85 -10.28
N ILE A 89 3.55 2.88 -9.78
CA ILE A 89 2.77 1.70 -9.41
C ILE A 89 1.47 1.72 -10.21
N PHE A 90 1.32 0.73 -11.08
CA PHE A 90 0.10 0.53 -11.86
C PHE A 90 -0.70 -0.63 -11.30
N LEU A 91 -2.00 -0.46 -11.27
CA LEU A 91 -2.96 -1.47 -10.87
C LEU A 91 -3.99 -1.64 -11.99
N ARG A 92 -4.30 -2.87 -12.38
CA ARG A 92 -5.31 -3.12 -13.42
C ARG A 92 -6.65 -2.52 -13.00
N GLU A 93 -7.38 -2.01 -13.98
CA GLU A 93 -8.64 -1.31 -13.77
C GLU A 93 -9.63 -2.12 -12.91
N ARG A 94 -9.74 -3.44 -13.13
CA ARG A 94 -10.59 -4.31 -12.30
C ARG A 94 -10.25 -4.21 -10.80
N TRP A 95 -8.97 -4.20 -10.46
CA TRP A 95 -8.52 -4.15 -9.07
C TRP A 95 -8.55 -2.73 -8.52
N ARG A 96 -8.28 -1.72 -9.36
CA ARG A 96 -8.47 -0.31 -8.99
C ARG A 96 -9.93 -0.03 -8.63
N LYS A 97 -10.86 -0.50 -9.46
CA LYS A 97 -12.31 -0.41 -9.21
C LYS A 97 -12.72 -1.17 -7.95
N ASN A 98 -12.18 -2.36 -7.69
CA ASN A 98 -12.48 -3.06 -6.44
C ASN A 98 -12.08 -2.24 -5.20
N LEU A 99 -10.90 -1.61 -5.23
CA LEU A 99 -10.44 -0.74 -4.13
C LEU A 99 -11.27 0.53 -3.99
N ASP A 100 -11.68 1.15 -5.10
CA ASP A 100 -12.42 2.42 -5.09
C ASP A 100 -13.92 2.27 -4.86
N LEU A 101 -14.53 1.18 -5.35
CA LEU A 101 -15.98 0.95 -5.38
C LEU A 101 -16.48 -0.02 -4.30
N GLY A 102 -15.60 -0.50 -3.43
CA GLY A 102 -16.00 -1.11 -2.14
C GLY A 102 -16.40 -2.57 -2.16
N ASP A 103 -15.97 -3.37 -3.15
CA ASP A 103 -15.90 -4.83 -2.98
C ASP A 103 -14.50 -5.18 -2.49
N ASP A 104 -14.15 -4.62 -1.32
CA ASP A 104 -12.87 -4.80 -0.61
C ASP A 104 -12.63 -6.24 -0.15
N MET A 105 -13.61 -7.10 -0.37
CA MET A 105 -13.60 -8.54 -0.12
C MET A 105 -12.95 -9.32 -1.26
N LYS A 106 -12.92 -8.76 -2.48
CA LYS A 106 -12.35 -9.40 -3.65
C LYS A 106 -10.89 -9.00 -3.80
N ILE A 107 -10.02 -9.91 -3.40
CA ILE A 107 -8.57 -9.77 -3.59
C ILE A 107 -8.07 -10.63 -4.76
N PRO A 108 -6.96 -10.25 -5.42
CA PRO A 108 -6.31 -11.13 -6.39
C PRO A 108 -5.96 -12.47 -5.74
N ASN A 109 -5.96 -13.54 -6.53
CA ASN A 109 -5.49 -14.84 -6.07
C ASN A 109 -3.96 -14.80 -5.88
N MET A 110 -3.46 -14.03 -4.92
CA MET A 110 -2.04 -13.75 -4.75
C MET A 110 -1.31 -15.00 -4.27
N PRO A 111 -0.24 -15.46 -4.93
CA PRO A 111 0.59 -16.53 -4.37
C PRO A 111 1.32 -15.98 -3.14
N ILE A 112 0.73 -16.13 -1.95
CA ILE A 112 1.48 -15.97 -0.69
C ILE A 112 2.27 -17.27 -0.50
N SER A 113 3.30 -17.46 -1.32
CA SER A 113 4.20 -18.61 -1.20
C SER A 113 5.35 -18.26 -0.28
N PHE A 114 5.36 -18.85 0.92
CA PHE A 114 6.61 -19.03 1.68
C PHE A 114 7.35 -20.20 1.03
N GLY A 115 8.05 -19.94 -0.06
CA GLY A 115 8.85 -20.96 -0.72
C GLY A 115 10.13 -21.20 0.07
N PHE A 116 10.32 -22.40 0.62
CA PHE A 116 11.62 -22.86 1.09
C PHE A 116 12.34 -23.52 -0.09
N ARG A 117 13.58 -23.12 -0.34
CA ARG A 117 14.45 -23.75 -1.34
C ARG A 117 15.55 -24.50 -0.61
N ASN A 118 15.78 -25.75 -0.99
CA ASN A 118 17.03 -26.45 -0.69
C ASN A 118 17.89 -26.53 -1.97
N ALA A 119 19.06 -27.18 -1.90
CA ALA A 119 20.01 -27.21 -3.02
C ALA A 119 19.38 -27.59 -4.36
N ASN A 120 18.41 -28.53 -4.37
CA ASN A 120 17.90 -29.14 -5.60
C ASN A 120 16.37 -29.08 -5.76
N GLN A 121 15.64 -28.48 -4.81
CA GLN A 121 14.17 -28.51 -4.79
C GLN A 121 13.57 -27.17 -4.37
N PHE A 122 12.42 -26.87 -4.97
CA PHE A 122 11.56 -25.76 -4.62
C PHE A 122 10.31 -26.28 -3.92
N TRP A 123 10.08 -25.86 -2.68
CA TRP A 123 8.91 -26.25 -1.92
C TRP A 123 7.81 -25.20 -2.13
N PHE A 124 6.64 -25.66 -2.55
CA PHE A 124 5.46 -24.82 -2.70
C PHE A 124 4.36 -25.32 -1.77
N ALA A 125 3.77 -24.43 -0.98
CA ALA A 125 2.50 -24.70 -0.32
C ALA A 125 1.36 -24.44 -1.31
N LYS A 126 0.32 -25.29 -1.29
CA LYS A 126 -0.90 -25.02 -2.07
C LYS A 126 -1.52 -23.72 -1.58
N HIS A 127 -1.77 -22.81 -2.52
CA HIS A 127 -2.50 -21.59 -2.21
C HIS A 127 -3.91 -21.93 -1.72
N LYS A 128 -4.27 -21.48 -0.52
CA LYS A 128 -5.65 -21.56 -0.01
C LYS A 128 -6.43 -20.34 -0.52
N LYS A 129 -7.75 -20.48 -0.69
CA LYS A 129 -8.59 -19.32 -0.96
C LYS A 129 -8.36 -18.27 0.13
N ALA A 130 -8.11 -17.04 -0.31
CA ALA A 130 -7.98 -15.93 0.61
C ALA A 130 -9.29 -15.72 1.40
N PHE A 131 -9.13 -15.26 2.63
CA PHE A 131 -10.21 -14.83 3.50
C PHE A 131 -9.81 -13.50 4.11
N TRP A 132 -10.78 -12.62 4.31
CA TRP A 132 -10.55 -11.34 4.96
C TRP A 132 -11.01 -11.43 6.41
N LEU A 133 -10.43 -10.57 7.25
CA LEU A 133 -10.89 -10.32 8.61
C LEU A 133 -11.26 -8.84 8.69
N PRO A 134 -12.31 -8.47 9.42
CA PRO A 134 -12.68 -7.06 9.56
C PRO A 134 -11.56 -6.27 10.23
N THR A 135 -11.52 -4.97 9.94
CA THR A 135 -10.64 -4.05 10.65
C THR A 135 -10.94 -4.15 12.15
N PRO A 136 -9.93 -4.36 13.02
CA PRO A 136 -10.18 -4.47 14.45
C PRO A 136 -10.85 -3.21 15.02
N GLU A 137 -12.08 -3.36 15.50
CA GLU A 137 -12.81 -2.32 16.21
C GLU A 137 -12.22 -2.12 17.63
N GLY A 138 -12.35 -0.91 18.20
CA GLY A 138 -11.89 -0.63 19.57
C GLY A 138 -10.38 -0.36 19.74
N LYS A 139 -9.60 -0.32 18.65
CA LYS A 139 -8.17 0.10 18.65
C LYS A 139 -7.95 1.62 18.46
N GLY A 140 -9.02 2.41 18.48
CA GLY A 140 -8.98 3.87 18.38
C GLY A 140 -8.09 4.54 19.44
N ALA A 141 -7.78 5.82 19.26
CA ALA A 141 -7.12 6.58 20.30
C ALA A 141 -8.06 6.68 21.52
N LYS A 142 -7.61 6.23 22.70
CA LYS A 142 -8.33 6.50 23.96
C LYS A 142 -8.53 8.01 24.09
N HIS A 143 -9.63 8.44 24.70
CA HIS A 143 -9.98 9.87 24.81
C HIS A 143 -8.83 10.73 25.40
N ASP A 144 -8.06 10.18 26.33
CA ASP A 144 -6.84 10.82 26.88
C ASP A 144 -5.82 11.18 25.80
N ALA A 145 -5.59 10.30 24.83
CA ALA A 145 -4.65 10.53 23.73
C ALA A 145 -5.18 11.57 22.74
N VAL A 146 -6.49 11.59 22.48
CA VAL A 146 -7.12 12.63 21.64
C VAL A 146 -7.01 13.99 22.30
N MET A 147 -7.32 14.07 23.59
CA MET A 147 -7.24 15.30 24.38
C MET A 147 -5.80 15.84 24.47
N TYR A 148 -4.84 14.93 24.66
CA TYR A 148 -3.42 15.25 24.68
C TYR A 148 -2.93 15.83 23.35
N ILE A 149 -3.33 15.24 22.22
CA ILE A 149 -2.95 15.72 20.89
C ILE A 149 -3.64 17.05 20.59
N ALA A 150 -4.95 17.16 20.86
CA ALA A 150 -5.78 18.33 20.54
C ALA A 150 -5.27 19.60 21.20
N ASN A 151 -5.01 19.56 22.51
CA ASN A 151 -4.58 20.72 23.28
C ASN A 151 -3.08 21.07 23.13
N ARG A 152 -2.34 20.33 22.29
CA ARG A 152 -0.95 20.64 21.91
C ARG A 152 -0.80 21.19 20.50
N ILE A 153 -1.85 21.15 19.68
CA ILE A 153 -1.80 21.65 18.30
C ILE A 153 -1.84 23.19 18.28
N ASP A 154 -2.59 23.80 19.19
CA ASP A 154 -2.82 25.24 19.23
C ASP A 154 -2.81 25.75 20.68
N THR A 155 -2.22 26.93 20.90
CA THR A 155 -2.07 27.54 22.22
C THR A 155 -3.29 28.38 22.63
N GLU A 156 -4.13 28.77 21.68
CA GLU A 156 -5.26 29.68 21.88
C GLU A 156 -6.60 28.92 21.90
N VAL A 157 -6.70 27.83 21.14
CA VAL A 157 -7.92 27.03 21.01
C VAL A 157 -7.79 25.73 21.78
N LYS A 158 -8.66 25.52 22.78
CA LYS A 158 -8.66 24.33 23.64
C LYS A 158 -9.88 23.44 23.39
N PHE A 159 -9.69 22.14 23.51
CA PHE A 159 -10.74 21.14 23.44
C PHE A 159 -11.11 20.65 24.83
N THR A 160 -12.41 20.62 25.10
CA THR A 160 -12.98 20.00 26.30
C THR A 160 -12.92 18.47 26.22
N GLU A 161 -13.02 17.81 27.38
CA GLU A 161 -13.02 16.34 27.46
C GLU A 161 -14.19 15.72 26.69
N ASN A 162 -15.39 16.30 26.80
CA ASN A 162 -16.59 15.81 26.11
C ASN A 162 -16.48 15.97 24.59
N ALA A 163 -15.83 17.04 24.09
CA ALA A 163 -15.50 17.16 22.68
C ALA A 163 -14.52 16.07 22.21
N CYS A 164 -13.52 15.75 23.02
CA CYS A 164 -12.53 14.72 22.70
C CYS A 164 -13.14 13.31 22.66
N LYS A 165 -14.12 13.01 23.52
CA LYS A 165 -14.85 11.73 23.53
C LYS A 165 -15.57 11.47 22.19
N GLN A 166 -16.17 12.50 21.59
CA GLN A 166 -16.82 12.42 20.28
C GLN A 166 -15.85 12.09 19.13
N LEU A 167 -14.54 12.28 19.34
CA LEU A 167 -13.50 12.12 18.33
C LEU A 167 -12.73 10.79 18.46
N THR A 168 -13.09 9.93 19.42
CA THR A 168 -12.41 8.65 19.70
C THR A 168 -12.59 7.58 18.62
N GLY A 169 -13.69 7.67 17.85
CA GLY A 169 -13.97 6.78 16.71
C GLY A 169 -13.09 7.06 15.48
N ILE A 170 -12.31 8.15 15.49
CA ILE A 170 -11.44 8.51 14.37
C ILE A 170 -10.19 7.61 14.40
N PRO A 171 -9.82 6.96 13.27
CA PRO A 171 -8.58 6.21 13.19
C PRO A 171 -7.36 7.09 13.51
N LYS A 172 -6.40 6.57 14.29
CA LYS A 172 -5.25 7.32 14.82
C LYS A 172 -4.51 8.17 13.77
N VAL A 173 -4.36 7.64 12.56
CA VAL A 173 -3.66 8.31 11.45
C VAL A 173 -4.34 9.60 10.99
N PHE A 174 -5.65 9.74 11.20
CA PHE A 174 -6.44 10.90 10.75
C PHE A 174 -6.72 11.93 11.85
N VAL A 175 -6.46 11.60 13.12
CA VAL A 175 -6.79 12.44 14.29
C VAL A 175 -6.21 13.85 14.15
N LYS A 176 -4.92 13.99 13.81
CA LYS A 176 -4.26 15.30 13.70
C LYS A 176 -4.86 16.17 12.59
N THR A 177 -5.23 15.57 11.45
CA THR A 177 -5.82 16.27 10.31
C THR A 177 -7.21 16.79 10.66
N VAL A 178 -8.04 15.96 11.30
CA VAL A 178 -9.39 16.36 11.72
C VAL A 178 -9.33 17.49 12.75
N LEU A 179 -8.46 17.36 13.77
CA LEU A 179 -8.29 18.37 14.82
C LEU A 179 -7.86 19.72 14.24
N LYS A 180 -6.89 19.75 13.32
CA LYS A 180 -6.50 20.98 12.61
C LYS A 180 -7.66 21.62 11.84
N GLY A 181 -8.49 20.79 11.20
CA GLY A 181 -9.68 21.27 10.51
C GLY A 181 -10.70 21.91 11.45
N ILE A 182 -10.94 21.32 12.62
CA ILE A 182 -11.85 21.87 13.64
C ILE A 182 -11.30 23.19 14.20
N ILE A 183 -10.00 23.25 14.52
CA ILE A 183 -9.36 24.49 15.01
C ILE A 183 -9.48 25.62 13.99
N LYS A 184 -9.29 25.32 12.70
CA LYS A 184 -9.43 26.31 11.62
C LYS A 184 -10.84 26.91 11.58
N GLU A 185 -11.89 26.09 11.74
CA GLU A 185 -13.26 26.57 11.79
C GLU A 185 -13.57 27.32 13.08
N ALA A 186 -13.06 26.86 14.24
CA ALA A 186 -13.20 27.56 15.51
C ALA A 186 -12.60 28.97 15.45
N LYS A 187 -11.40 29.13 14.87
CA LYS A 187 -10.77 30.45 14.70
C LYS A 187 -11.56 31.38 13.78
N LYS A 188 -12.23 30.85 12.75
CA LYS A 188 -13.10 31.67 11.88
C LYS A 188 -14.33 32.20 12.63
N GLU A 189 -14.89 31.39 13.53
CA GLU A 189 -16.06 31.78 14.34
C GLU A 189 -15.68 32.51 15.64
N GLY A 190 -14.39 32.77 15.87
CA GLY A 190 -13.90 33.44 17.09
C GLY A 190 -14.01 32.59 18.36
N ILE A 191 -14.11 31.27 18.22
CA ILE A 191 -14.28 30.33 19.33
C ILE A 191 -12.92 29.83 19.81
N THR A 192 -12.65 30.03 21.10
CA THR A 192 -11.41 29.62 21.77
C THR A 192 -11.57 28.32 22.57
N GLU A 193 -12.80 27.89 22.84
CA GLU A 193 -13.09 26.65 23.56
C GLU A 193 -14.05 25.76 22.76
N ILE A 194 -13.55 24.60 22.33
CA ILE A 194 -14.29 23.62 21.55
C ILE A 194 -14.96 22.61 22.49
N ASN A 195 -16.29 22.71 22.56
CA ASN A 195 -17.16 21.81 23.32
C ASN A 195 -17.83 20.77 22.41
N GLN A 196 -18.60 19.87 23.03
CA GLN A 196 -19.31 18.82 22.33
C GLN A 196 -20.26 19.36 21.25
N SER A 197 -21.03 20.42 21.55
CA SER A 197 -22.00 20.98 20.61
C SER A 197 -21.33 21.59 19.38
N PHE A 198 -20.14 22.18 19.53
CA PHE A 198 -19.36 22.66 18.39
C PHE A 198 -18.89 21.52 17.47
N VAL A 199 -18.44 20.41 18.04
CA VAL A 199 -18.04 19.22 17.27
C VAL A 199 -19.24 18.61 16.54
N GLU A 200 -20.39 18.52 17.19
CA GLU A 200 -21.64 18.03 16.59
C GLU A 200 -22.08 18.92 15.43
N MET A 201 -22.03 20.24 15.59
CA MET A 201 -22.36 21.21 14.55
C MET A 201 -21.44 21.10 13.32
N ILE A 202 -20.13 20.91 13.51
CA ILE A 202 -19.20 20.67 12.39
C ILE A 202 -19.49 19.33 11.70
N ASN A 203 -19.80 18.28 12.45
CA ASN A 203 -20.12 16.98 11.87
C ASN A 203 -21.44 17.02 11.07
N GLN A 204 -22.42 17.80 11.52
CA GLN A 204 -23.67 18.05 10.77
C GLN A 204 -23.40 18.82 9.47
N ARG A 205 -22.61 19.90 9.52
CA ARG A 205 -22.21 20.65 8.31
C ARG A 205 -21.44 19.80 7.29
N ARG A 206 -20.63 18.84 7.76
CA ARG A 206 -19.85 17.92 6.89
C ARG A 206 -20.67 16.74 6.35
N SER A 207 -21.73 16.34 7.04
CA SER A 207 -22.60 15.22 6.62
C SER A 207 -23.72 15.63 5.67
N GLY A 208 -23.81 16.92 5.30
CA GLY A 208 -24.74 17.41 4.27
C GLY A 208 -26.22 17.29 4.63
N LYS A 209 -26.57 17.10 5.90
CA LYS A 209 -27.95 17.14 6.38
C LYS A 209 -28.29 18.58 6.80
N ALA A 210 -28.65 19.39 5.81
CA ALA A 210 -29.53 20.56 5.96
C ALA A 210 -30.88 20.23 5.33
#